data_AF-A0A238FF56-F1
#
_entry.id   AF-A0A238FF56-F1
#
_cell.length_a   1.000
_cell.length_b   1.000
_cell.length_c   1.000
_cell.angle_alpha   90.00
_cell.angle_beta   90.00
_cell.angle_gamma   90.00
#
_symmetry.space_group_name_H-M   'P 1'
#
loop_
_entity.id
_entity.type
_entity.pdbx_description
1 polymer ?
#
loop_
_entity_poly.entity_id
_entity_poly.type
_entity_poly.pdbx_seq_one_letter_code
_entity_poly.pdbx_strand_id
1 'polypeptide(L)'
;MASSEGGIEAELASDLESSLINLEQSFFNTGFQGGVVHGRLHGLFEGRSLGKDHAWQLGEEVGFYHGFAVVWAHLLAAQDKAPTRATTNLQQILSLSSSFPLQNNSSAPVEQTLTAKATPLRGSDVDISAMLSSQRVKYRAACAALGVRPRIIVASAGANSNSGRSVGL
;
A
#
# COMPACT_ATOMS: atom_id res chain seq x y z
N MET A 1 -8.28 -31.74 63.45
CA MET A 1 -8.51 -30.90 62.25
C MET A 1 -7.33 -29.97 61.92
N ALA A 2 -6.26 -29.88 62.72
CA ALA A 2 -5.13 -28.97 62.48
C ALA A 2 -3.99 -29.50 61.57
N SER A 3 -4.06 -30.75 61.11
CA SER A 3 -2.97 -31.36 60.29
C SER A 3 -3.08 -31.09 58.79
N SER A 4 -4.16 -30.47 58.32
CA SER A 4 -4.38 -30.16 56.90
C SER A 4 -3.86 -28.78 56.48
N GLU A 5 -3.75 -27.81 57.40
CA GLU A 5 -3.31 -26.44 57.09
C GLU A 5 -1.80 -26.36 56.81
N GLY A 6 -0.98 -27.10 57.55
CA GLY A 6 0.48 -27.07 57.37
C GLY A 6 0.98 -27.64 56.04
N GLY A 7 0.19 -28.50 55.39
CA GLY A 7 0.51 -29.00 54.04
C GLY A 7 0.22 -27.96 52.95
N ILE A 8 -0.84 -27.18 53.13
CA ILE A 8 -1.27 -26.14 52.17
C ILE A 8 -0.31 -24.94 52.22
N GLU A 9 0.16 -24.55 53.41
CA GLU A 9 1.13 -23.45 53.54
C GLU A 9 2.51 -23.80 52.95
N ALA A 10 2.95 -25.06 53.10
CA ALA A 10 4.21 -25.51 52.53
C ALA A 10 4.17 -25.56 50.99
N GLU A 11 3.04 -25.97 50.42
CA GLU A 11 2.82 -25.95 48.97
C GLU A 11 2.77 -24.50 48.44
N LEU A 12 2.07 -23.61 49.12
CA LEU A 12 2.00 -22.19 48.77
C LEU A 12 3.37 -21.50 48.83
N ALA A 13 4.19 -21.81 49.84
CA ALA A 13 5.55 -21.28 49.96
C ALA A 13 6.45 -21.75 48.80
N SER A 14 6.36 -23.03 48.44
CA SER A 14 7.08 -23.61 47.29
C SER A 14 6.66 -22.96 45.96
N ASP A 15 5.37 -22.69 45.77
CA ASP A 15 4.86 -22.00 44.58
C ASP A 15 5.33 -20.54 44.52
N LEU A 16 5.40 -19.85 45.66
CA LEU A 16 5.83 -18.46 45.75
C LEU A 16 7.33 -18.30 45.49
N GLU A 17 8.15 -19.21 46.03
CA GLU A 17 9.59 -19.30 45.72
C GLU A 17 9.83 -19.61 44.23
N SER A 18 9.05 -20.55 43.68
CA SER A 18 9.11 -20.89 42.24
C SER A 18 8.69 -19.71 41.36
N SER A 19 7.69 -18.93 41.80
CA SER A 19 7.24 -17.71 41.11
C SER A 19 8.30 -16.62 41.15
N LEU A 20 8.97 -16.41 42.30
CA LEU A 20 10.02 -15.42 42.45
C LEU A 20 11.24 -15.72 41.56
N ILE A 21 11.65 -16.98 41.48
CA ILE A 21 12.77 -17.42 40.64
C ILE A 21 12.43 -17.22 39.14
N ASN A 22 11.19 -17.45 38.75
CA ASN A 22 10.74 -17.32 37.35
C ASN A 22 10.15 -15.94 37.01
N LEU A 23 10.22 -14.98 37.94
CA LEU A 23 9.53 -13.69 37.81
C LEU A 23 9.97 -12.91 36.57
N GLU A 24 11.28 -12.85 36.33
CA GLU A 24 11.86 -12.18 35.15
C GLU A 24 11.39 -12.85 33.86
N GLN A 25 11.47 -14.18 33.77
CA GLN A 25 11.05 -14.93 32.60
C GLN A 25 9.54 -14.78 32.32
N SER A 26 8.73 -14.69 33.37
CA SER A 26 7.29 -14.45 33.27
C SER A 26 6.99 -13.07 32.69
N PHE A 27 7.64 -12.02 33.19
CA PHE A 27 7.48 -10.66 32.63
C PHE A 27 8.01 -10.56 31.21
N PHE A 28 9.15 -11.19 30.91
CA PHE A 28 9.68 -11.26 29.54
C PHE A 28 8.70 -11.94 28.60
N ASN A 29 8.19 -13.12 28.94
CA ASN A 29 7.25 -13.87 28.11
C ASN A 29 5.96 -13.07 27.90
N THR A 30 5.44 -12.44 28.96
CA THR A 30 4.23 -11.60 28.88
C THR A 30 4.44 -10.39 27.97
N GLY A 31 5.54 -9.65 28.17
CA GLY A 31 5.90 -8.50 27.35
C GLY A 31 6.18 -8.86 25.90
N PHE A 32 6.84 -9.98 25.66
CA PHE A 32 7.13 -10.49 24.32
C PHE A 32 5.84 -10.91 23.59
N GLN A 33 4.99 -11.72 24.23
CA GLN A 33 3.72 -12.16 23.62
C GLN A 33 2.81 -10.95 23.34
N GLY A 34 2.68 -10.03 24.29
CA GLY A 34 1.92 -8.80 24.10
C GLY A 34 2.49 -7.92 22.98
N GLY A 35 3.81 -7.72 22.99
CA GLY A 35 4.52 -6.89 22.01
C GLY A 35 4.45 -7.44 20.58
N VAL A 36 4.59 -8.75 20.40
CA VAL A 36 4.47 -9.41 19.08
C VAL A 36 3.06 -9.27 18.52
N VAL A 37 2.03 -9.53 19.33
CA VAL A 37 0.63 -9.38 18.89
C VAL A 37 0.32 -7.93 18.56
N HIS A 38 0.73 -7.00 19.43
CA HIS A 38 0.52 -5.57 19.23
C HIS A 38 1.25 -5.04 17.99
N GLY A 39 2.53 -5.37 17.83
CA GLY A 39 3.32 -4.94 16.68
C GLY A 39 2.78 -5.47 15.36
N ARG A 40 2.32 -6.73 15.33
CA ARG A 40 1.66 -7.31 14.15
C ARG A 40 0.37 -6.58 13.79
N LEU A 41 -0.46 -6.28 14.79
CA LEU A 41 -1.71 -5.56 14.60
C LEU A 41 -1.46 -4.13 14.11
N HIS A 42 -0.50 -3.43 14.72
CA HIS A 42 -0.15 -2.06 14.36
C HIS A 42 0.41 -1.98 12.94
N GLY A 43 1.36 -2.86 12.60
CA GLY A 43 1.92 -2.93 11.26
C GLY A 43 0.86 -3.24 10.18
N LEU A 44 -0.15 -4.06 10.50
CA LEU A 44 -1.26 -4.33 9.60
C LEU A 44 -2.13 -3.09 9.36
N PHE A 45 -2.48 -2.35 10.42
CA PHE A 45 -3.30 -1.15 10.29
C PHE A 45 -2.55 -0.02 9.58
N GLU A 46 -1.30 0.23 9.98
CA GLU A 46 -0.45 1.25 9.37
C GLU A 46 -0.19 0.94 7.90
N GLY A 47 0.19 -0.30 7.56
CA GLY A 47 0.42 -0.72 6.18
C GLY A 47 -0.82 -0.58 5.29
N ARG A 48 -2.03 -0.85 5.84
CA ARG A 48 -3.29 -0.63 5.11
C ARG A 48 -3.59 0.85 4.90
N SER A 49 -3.36 1.68 5.91
CA SER A 49 -3.55 3.13 5.79
C SER A 49 -2.62 3.71 4.73
N LEU A 50 -1.33 3.39 4.84
CA LEU A 50 -0.30 3.85 3.91
C LEU A 50 -0.55 3.33 2.49
N GLY A 51 -0.94 2.06 2.35
CA GLY A 51 -1.31 1.47 1.06
C GLY A 51 -2.50 2.17 0.40
N LYS A 52 -3.53 2.54 1.18
CA LYS A 52 -4.69 3.32 0.68
C LYS A 52 -4.25 4.69 0.15
N ASP A 53 -3.44 5.41 0.93
CA ASP A 53 -3.04 6.78 0.59
C ASP A 53 -2.12 6.80 -0.65
N HIS A 54 -1.21 5.84 -0.77
CA HIS A 54 -0.41 5.67 -1.98
C HIS A 54 -1.25 5.22 -3.18
N ALA A 55 -2.18 4.28 -3.00
CA ALA A 55 -3.06 3.84 -4.08
C ALA A 55 -3.89 5.00 -4.65
N TRP A 56 -4.33 5.94 -3.80
CA TRP A 56 -5.00 7.15 -4.25
C TRP A 56 -4.11 8.02 -5.15
N GLN A 57 -2.87 8.28 -4.74
CA GLN A 57 -1.92 9.09 -5.53
C GLN A 57 -1.63 8.44 -6.90
N LEU A 58 -1.45 7.12 -6.91
CA LEU A 58 -1.22 6.37 -8.14
C LEU A 58 -2.47 6.38 -9.04
N GLY A 59 -3.65 6.21 -8.45
CA GLY A 59 -4.94 6.25 -9.16
C GLY A 59 -5.20 7.61 -9.80
N GLU A 60 -4.87 8.72 -9.12
CA GLU A 60 -4.96 10.06 -9.68
C GLU A 60 -4.10 10.20 -10.95
N GLU A 61 -2.85 9.73 -10.89
CA GLU A 61 -1.93 9.78 -12.02
C GLU A 61 -2.44 8.96 -13.23
N VAL A 62 -2.87 7.72 -12.99
CA VAL A 62 -3.45 6.84 -14.02
C VAL A 62 -4.71 7.46 -14.62
N GLY A 63 -5.59 7.98 -13.77
CA GLY A 63 -6.84 8.62 -14.18
C GLY A 63 -6.61 9.87 -15.03
N PHE A 64 -5.61 10.68 -14.69
CA PHE A 64 -5.23 11.84 -15.50
C PHE A 64 -4.76 11.43 -16.90
N TYR A 65 -3.86 10.43 -17.00
CA TYR A 65 -3.39 9.96 -18.31
C TYR A 65 -4.50 9.33 -19.14
N HIS A 66 -5.39 8.58 -18.51
CA HIS A 66 -6.57 8.02 -19.17
C HIS A 66 -7.47 9.13 -19.73
N GLY A 67 -7.86 10.10 -18.90
CA GLY A 67 -8.70 11.22 -19.32
C GLY A 67 -8.07 12.05 -20.44
N PHE A 68 -6.76 12.32 -20.35
CA PHE A 68 -6.00 12.98 -21.42
C PHE A 68 -6.08 12.17 -22.72
N ALA A 69 -5.87 10.85 -22.65
CA ALA A 69 -5.89 9.99 -23.83
C ALA A 69 -7.27 9.96 -24.50
N VAL A 70 -8.35 9.86 -23.72
CA VAL A 70 -9.73 9.89 -24.23
C VAL A 70 -10.02 11.20 -24.97
N VAL A 71 -9.80 12.35 -24.32
CA VAL A 71 -10.12 13.67 -24.91
C VAL A 71 -9.36 13.90 -26.21
N TRP A 72 -8.05 13.63 -26.22
CA TRP A 72 -7.23 13.84 -27.42
C TRP A 72 -7.52 12.84 -28.53
N ALA A 73 -7.88 11.59 -28.20
CA ALA A 73 -8.29 10.62 -29.22
C ALA A 73 -9.57 11.07 -29.93
N HIS A 74 -10.57 11.56 -29.19
CA HIS A 74 -11.80 12.10 -29.79
C HIS A 74 -11.54 13.37 -30.61
N LEU A 75 -10.71 14.29 -30.11
CA LEU A 75 -10.39 15.52 -30.84
C LEU A 75 -9.64 15.24 -32.16
N LEU A 76 -8.73 14.26 -32.18
CA LEU A 76 -8.03 13.86 -33.39
C LEU A 76 -8.96 13.16 -34.40
N ALA A 77 -9.86 12.29 -33.91
CA ALA A 77 -10.85 11.63 -34.75
C ALA A 77 -11.82 12.64 -35.40
N ALA A 78 -12.23 13.68 -34.67
CA ALA A 78 -13.10 14.73 -35.18
C ALA A 78 -12.44 15.61 -36.27
N GLN A 79 -11.11 15.64 -36.34
CA GLN A 79 -10.37 16.37 -37.38
C GLN A 79 -10.15 15.56 -38.66
N ASP A 80 -10.67 14.34 -38.73
CA ASP A 80 -10.56 13.40 -39.86
C ASP A 80 -9.11 13.20 -40.35
N LYS A 81 -8.17 13.29 -39.40
CA LYS A 81 -6.74 13.14 -39.66
C LYS A 81 -6.37 11.67 -39.67
N ALA A 82 -5.50 11.28 -40.60
CA ALA A 82 -4.90 9.95 -40.64
C ALA A 82 -4.26 9.58 -39.28
N PRO A 83 -4.24 8.29 -38.90
CA PRO A 83 -3.63 7.86 -37.65
C PRO A 83 -2.18 8.32 -37.58
N THR A 84 -1.85 9.03 -36.50
CA THR A 84 -0.51 9.60 -36.28
C THR A 84 0.20 8.85 -35.17
N ARG A 85 1.50 9.12 -34.99
CA ARG A 85 2.23 8.66 -33.80
C ARG A 85 1.54 9.06 -32.50
N ALA A 86 0.80 10.17 -32.48
CA ALA A 86 0.00 10.57 -31.32
C ALA A 86 -1.13 9.57 -31.05
N THR A 87 -1.94 9.19 -32.05
CA THR A 87 -3.07 8.26 -31.85
C THR A 87 -2.62 6.89 -31.34
N THR A 88 -1.48 6.37 -31.82
CA THR A 88 -0.92 5.11 -31.32
C THR A 88 -0.50 5.19 -29.85
N ASN A 89 0.16 6.28 -29.43
CA ASN A 89 0.54 6.45 -28.03
C ASN A 89 -0.69 6.62 -27.12
N LEU A 90 -1.72 7.34 -27.57
CA LEU A 90 -2.97 7.51 -26.82
C LEU A 90 -3.69 6.16 -26.62
N GLN A 91 -3.77 5.33 -27.67
CA GLN A 91 -4.33 3.97 -27.55
C GLN A 91 -3.54 3.07 -26.59
N GLN A 92 -2.20 3.18 -26.60
CA GLN A 92 -1.36 2.45 -25.65
C GLN A 92 -1.60 2.88 -24.20
N ILE A 93 -1.79 4.18 -23.95
CA ILE A 93 -2.14 4.68 -22.61
C ILE A 93 -3.49 4.09 -22.16
N LEU A 94 -4.49 4.06 -23.05
CA LEU A 94 -5.81 3.49 -22.74
C LEU A 94 -5.71 2.00 -22.39
N SER A 95 -4.96 1.21 -23.17
CA SER A 95 -4.73 -0.22 -22.92
C SER A 95 -3.96 -0.49 -21.62
N LEU A 96 -2.97 0.34 -21.30
CA LEU A 96 -2.25 0.24 -20.03
C LEU A 96 -3.18 0.57 -18.85
N SER A 97 -4.02 1.60 -18.98
CA SER A 97 -4.95 2.00 -17.93
C SER A 97 -6.04 0.96 -17.66
N SER A 98 -6.53 0.25 -18.70
CA SER A 98 -7.52 -0.82 -18.51
C SER A 98 -6.95 -2.06 -17.82
N SER A 99 -5.63 -2.25 -17.90
CA SER A 99 -4.94 -3.37 -17.26
C SER A 99 -4.59 -3.08 -15.79
N PHE A 100 -4.85 -1.86 -15.29
CA PHE A 100 -4.46 -1.46 -13.94
C PHE A 100 -5.33 -2.14 -12.88
N PRO A 101 -4.77 -2.69 -11.80
CA PRO A 101 -5.53 -3.42 -10.79
C PRO A 101 -6.46 -2.48 -10.01
N LEU A 102 -7.76 -2.82 -9.97
CA LEU A 102 -8.79 -2.07 -9.23
C LEU A 102 -9.10 -2.66 -7.84
N GLN A 103 -8.61 -3.86 -7.55
CA GLN A 103 -8.90 -4.58 -6.32
C GLN A 103 -7.61 -4.93 -5.59
N ASN A 104 -7.60 -4.68 -4.27
CA ASN A 104 -6.54 -5.15 -3.40
C ASN A 104 -6.80 -6.61 -3.01
N ASN A 105 -6.16 -7.54 -3.72
CA ASN A 105 -6.22 -8.98 -3.47
C ASN A 105 -5.43 -9.43 -2.22
N SER A 106 -4.77 -8.52 -1.50
CA SER A 106 -4.08 -8.81 -0.24
C SER A 106 -5.04 -8.97 0.96
N SER A 107 -6.35 -8.86 0.72
CA SER A 107 -7.41 -8.91 1.72
C SER A 107 -7.76 -10.35 2.13
N ALA A 108 -6.78 -11.13 2.58
CA ALA A 108 -7.11 -12.26 3.45
C ALA A 108 -7.74 -11.70 4.75
N PRO A 109 -8.78 -12.36 5.31
CA PRO A 109 -9.40 -11.94 6.55
C PRO A 109 -8.36 -11.77 7.67
N VAL A 110 -8.52 -10.71 8.47
CA VAL A 110 -7.62 -10.33 9.58
C VAL A 110 -7.36 -11.51 10.55
N GLU A 111 -8.34 -12.41 10.69
CA GLU A 111 -8.25 -13.58 11.57
C GLU A 111 -7.28 -14.65 11.06
N GLN A 112 -7.18 -14.87 9.75
CA GLN A 112 -6.20 -15.80 9.16
C GLN A 112 -4.79 -15.24 9.18
N THR A 113 -4.66 -13.91 9.18
CA THR A 113 -3.37 -13.23 9.28
C THR A 113 -2.85 -13.09 10.70
N LEU A 114 -3.53 -13.61 11.73
CA LEU A 114 -3.01 -13.67 13.11
C LEU A 114 -2.46 -15.07 13.48
N THR A 115 -2.95 -16.13 12.85
CA THR A 115 -2.57 -17.53 13.16
C THR A 115 -1.71 -18.19 12.08
N ALA A 116 -1.75 -17.71 10.84
CA ALA A 116 -0.89 -18.23 9.79
C ALA A 116 0.54 -17.72 9.98
N LYS A 117 1.47 -18.68 10.15
CA LYS A 117 2.89 -18.56 9.78
C LYS A 117 2.98 -17.76 8.49
N ALA A 118 3.84 -16.74 8.43
CA ALA A 118 3.98 -15.82 7.31
C ALA A 118 4.21 -16.58 5.98
N THR A 119 3.12 -17.05 5.36
CA THR A 119 3.13 -17.53 4.00
C THR A 119 3.26 -16.26 3.17
N PRO A 120 4.31 -16.12 2.34
CA PRO A 120 4.44 -14.95 1.50
C PRO A 120 3.17 -14.88 0.66
N LEU A 121 2.38 -13.83 0.84
CA LEU A 121 1.23 -13.57 -0.01
C LEU A 121 1.76 -13.54 -1.44
N ARG A 122 1.47 -14.59 -2.22
CA ARG A 122 1.63 -14.59 -3.67
C ARG A 122 0.60 -13.59 -4.22
N GLY A 123 0.90 -12.30 -4.07
CA GLY A 123 0.32 -11.29 -4.94
C GLY A 123 0.69 -11.66 -6.36
N SER A 124 -0.29 -11.73 -7.25
CA SER A 124 -0.06 -11.70 -8.69
C SER A 124 1.06 -10.68 -8.98
N ASP A 125 2.08 -11.11 -9.71
CA ASP A 125 3.36 -10.42 -10.00
C ASP A 125 3.17 -9.17 -10.87
N VAL A 126 2.24 -8.29 -10.48
CA VAL A 126 1.87 -7.08 -11.20
C VAL A 126 2.77 -5.98 -10.71
N ASP A 127 3.82 -5.71 -11.48
CA ASP A 127 4.72 -4.58 -11.23
C ASP A 127 4.02 -3.26 -11.61
N ILE A 128 3.29 -2.71 -10.64
CA ILE A 128 2.60 -1.42 -10.73
C ILE A 128 3.58 -0.29 -11.11
N SER A 129 4.83 -0.35 -10.60
CA SER A 129 5.84 0.66 -10.87
C SER A 129 6.28 0.63 -12.33
N ALA A 130 6.49 -0.56 -12.90
CA ALA A 130 6.79 -0.72 -14.32
C ALA A 130 5.63 -0.23 -15.19
N MET A 131 4.38 -0.55 -14.85
CA MET A 131 3.21 -0.06 -15.59
C MET A 131 3.13 1.47 -15.61
N LEU A 132 3.29 2.13 -14.46
CA LEU A 132 3.30 3.60 -14.36
C LEU A 132 4.46 4.22 -15.14
N SER A 133 5.65 3.62 -15.06
CA SER A 133 6.81 4.09 -15.82
C SER A 133 6.55 4.07 -17.33
N SER A 134 5.94 2.98 -17.82
CA SER A 134 5.52 2.84 -19.22
C SER A 134 4.50 3.91 -19.58
N GLN A 135 3.48 4.11 -18.74
CA GLN A 135 2.42 5.10 -18.96
C GLN A 135 2.97 6.53 -19.04
N ARG A 136 3.91 6.91 -18.16
CA ARG A 136 4.63 8.19 -18.19
C ARG A 136 5.41 8.40 -19.48
N VAL A 137 6.11 7.36 -19.97
CA VAL A 137 6.86 7.43 -21.24
C VAL A 137 5.92 7.65 -22.42
N LYS A 138 4.82 6.90 -22.50
CA LYS A 138 3.81 7.05 -23.56
C LYS A 138 3.13 8.41 -23.50
N TYR A 139 2.82 8.91 -22.30
CA TYR A 139 2.27 10.25 -22.12
C TYR A 139 3.21 11.34 -22.65
N ARG A 140 4.50 11.29 -22.29
CA ARG A 140 5.50 12.24 -22.82
C ARG A 140 5.62 12.18 -24.34
N ALA A 141 5.61 10.97 -24.91
CA ALA A 141 5.65 10.77 -26.35
C ALA A 141 4.40 11.34 -27.05
N ALA A 142 3.21 11.14 -26.47
CA ALA A 142 1.97 11.71 -26.99
C ALA A 142 1.99 13.24 -26.93
N CYS A 143 2.42 13.83 -25.82
CA CYS A 143 2.55 15.29 -25.68
C CYS A 143 3.51 15.89 -26.72
N ALA A 144 4.67 15.26 -26.93
CA ALA A 144 5.63 15.68 -27.95
C ALA A 144 5.04 15.61 -29.37
N ALA A 145 4.26 14.57 -29.68
CA ALA A 145 3.60 14.42 -30.97
C ALA A 145 2.44 15.41 -31.17
N LEU A 146 1.81 15.87 -30.09
CA LEU A 146 0.70 16.83 -30.11
C LEU A 146 1.15 18.30 -29.99
N GLY A 147 2.44 18.55 -29.72
CA GLY A 147 2.96 19.89 -29.46
C GLY A 147 2.47 20.49 -28.12
N VAL A 148 2.02 19.65 -27.19
CA VAL A 148 1.50 20.08 -25.89
C VAL A 148 2.60 19.94 -24.84
N ARG A 149 2.74 20.93 -23.96
CA ARG A 149 3.68 20.83 -22.83
C ARG A 149 3.18 19.78 -21.83
N PRO A 150 3.98 18.75 -21.49
CA PRO A 150 3.57 17.75 -20.52
C PRO A 150 3.35 18.37 -19.15
N ARG A 151 2.25 18.02 -18.49
CA ARG A 151 2.06 18.25 -17.06
C ARG A 151 2.60 17.02 -16.34
N ILE A 152 3.68 17.20 -15.59
CA ILE A 152 4.24 16.12 -14.79
C ILE A 152 3.43 16.05 -13.49
N ILE A 153 2.55 15.06 -13.39
CA ILE A 153 1.95 14.66 -12.12
C ILE A 153 2.88 13.58 -11.58
N VAL A 154 3.71 13.95 -10.61
CA VAL A 154 4.37 12.95 -9.78
C VAL A 154 3.41 12.70 -8.63
N ALA A 155 3.03 11.44 -8.40
CA ALA A 155 2.50 11.01 -7.12
C ALA A 155 3.50 11.44 -6.03
N SER A 156 3.29 12.61 -5.40
CA SER A 156 4.22 13.09 -4.39
C SER A 156 4.05 12.19 -3.18
N ALA A 157 5.05 11.37 -2.88
CA ALA A 157 5.17 10.73 -1.60
C ALA A 157 5.30 11.84 -0.54
N GLY A 158 4.17 12.20 0.09
CA GLY A 158 4.08 13.05 1.28
C GLY A 158 5.07 14.21 1.36
N ALA A 159 5.01 15.16 0.43
CA ALA A 159 5.63 16.46 0.68
C ALA A 159 4.67 17.25 1.60
N ASN A 160 5.08 17.32 2.86
CA ASN A 160 4.57 18.16 3.94
C ASN A 160 3.79 19.38 3.43
N SER A 161 2.56 19.55 3.93
CA SER A 161 1.77 20.77 3.76
C SER A 161 2.54 21.96 4.34
N ASN A 162 3.35 22.65 3.52
CA ASN A 162 3.76 24.00 3.84
C ASN A 162 3.99 24.82 2.56
N SER A 163 3.09 25.78 2.39
CA SER A 163 3.13 27.04 1.64
C SER A 163 4.16 27.22 0.51
N GLY A 164 3.69 27.66 -0.67
CA GLY A 164 4.56 28.28 -1.67
C GLY A 164 3.86 28.60 -2.98
N ARG A 165 3.12 29.71 -3.01
CA ARG A 165 2.49 30.32 -4.19
C ARG A 165 3.45 30.35 -5.39
N SER A 166 3.05 29.77 -6.52
CA SER A 166 3.58 30.14 -7.83
C SER A 166 2.81 31.35 -8.36
N VAL A 167 3.35 32.55 -8.15
CA VAL A 167 3.05 33.70 -9.01
C VAL A 167 4.05 33.63 -10.16
N GLY A 168 3.57 33.46 -11.38
CA GLY A 168 4.35 33.60 -12.60
C GLY A 168 3.63 34.58 -13.52
N LEU A 169 4.23 35.76 -13.69
CA LEU A 169 4.11 36.60 -14.89
C LEU A 169 4.68 35.84 -16.10
#